data_AF-A0A6I5VJE5-F1
#
_entry.id   AF-A0A6I5VJE5-F1
#
_cell.length_a   1.000
_cell.length_b   1.000
_cell.length_c   1.000
_cell.angle_alpha   90.00
_cell.angle_beta   90.00
_cell.angle_gamma   90.00
#
_symmetry.space_group_name_H-M   'P 1'
#
loop_
_entity.id
_entity.type
_entity.pdbx_description
1 polymer ?
#
loop_
_entity_poly.entity_id
_entity_poly.type
_entity_poly.pdbx_seq_one_letter_code
_entity_poly.pdbx_strand_id
1 'polypeptide(L)'
;MTHSVNTPGIPDLGWAANQRTLVSVGTGLSLLALAAAKIADQPGVEGYGFRLMSWIAAVVLLVCCGVNAWCWHSQLRQWRSGGDEGYQQRRRLSLIAHLVSYAAVLVGMFSAIEGSALAGFASGAGTLDGIAFILMIFGQIFGGTQYLRRSGPPGTVPTYLRRLNAKVQSLR
;
A
#
# COMPACT_ATOMS: atom_id res chain seq x y z
N MET A 1 19.50 33.73 -14.10
CA MET A 1 19.24 32.45 -13.42
C MET A 1 17.84 31.99 -13.78
N THR A 2 17.72 31.21 -14.85
CA THR A 2 16.45 30.64 -15.31
C THR A 2 16.16 29.40 -14.47
N HIS A 3 15.09 29.45 -13.68
CA HIS A 3 14.54 28.26 -13.05
C HIS A 3 14.23 27.24 -14.14
N SER A 4 15.01 26.16 -14.21
CA SER A 4 14.67 25.03 -15.06
C SER A 4 13.38 24.44 -14.51
N VAL A 5 12.28 24.78 -15.17
CA VAL A 5 10.98 24.15 -15.00
C VAL A 5 11.22 22.64 -15.02
N ASN A 6 10.86 21.96 -13.93
CA ASN A 6 10.83 20.50 -13.84
C ASN A 6 10.00 19.97 -15.01
N THR A 7 10.62 19.64 -16.13
CA THR A 7 10.00 18.84 -17.18
C THR A 7 9.61 17.54 -16.51
N PRO A 8 8.31 17.24 -16.39
CA PRO A 8 7.90 16.07 -15.65
C PRO A 8 8.34 14.87 -16.48
N GLY A 9 9.34 14.14 -15.97
CA GLY A 9 10.04 13.09 -16.72
C GLY A 9 9.06 12.10 -17.35
N ILE A 10 9.47 11.57 -18.51
CA ILE A 10 8.76 10.52 -19.23
C ILE A 10 8.52 9.35 -18.25
N PRO A 11 7.27 8.85 -18.12
CA PRO A 11 6.97 7.77 -17.18
C PRO A 11 7.68 6.47 -17.61
N ASP A 12 8.31 5.80 -16.65
CA ASP A 12 8.88 4.46 -16.87
C ASP A 12 7.75 3.41 -16.85
N LEU A 13 7.35 2.95 -18.04
CA LEU A 13 6.24 2.00 -18.20
C LEU A 13 6.54 0.61 -17.62
N GLY A 14 7.81 0.18 -17.65
CA GLY A 14 8.21 -1.12 -17.10
C GLY A 14 8.13 -1.11 -15.58
N TRP A 15 8.67 -0.06 -14.97
CA TRP A 15 8.54 0.16 -13.54
C TRP A 15 7.07 0.35 -13.11
N ALA A 16 6.29 1.14 -13.85
CA ALA A 16 4.86 1.34 -13.58
C ALA A 16 4.05 0.03 -13.65
N ALA A 17 4.35 -0.85 -14.60
CA ALA A 17 3.74 -2.17 -14.69
C ALA A 17 4.06 -3.04 -13.46
N ASN A 18 5.29 -2.98 -12.94
CA ASN A 18 5.66 -3.68 -11.71
C ASN A 18 4.90 -3.13 -10.50
N GLN A 19 4.78 -1.80 -10.37
CA GLN A 19 3.99 -1.21 -9.28
C GLN A 19 2.53 -1.65 -9.35
N ARG A 20 1.94 -1.69 -10.56
CA ARG A 20 0.58 -2.23 -10.78
C ARG A 20 0.45 -3.66 -10.25
N THR A 21 1.41 -4.53 -10.55
CA THR A 21 1.38 -5.92 -10.06
C THR A 21 1.46 -5.97 -8.54
N LEU A 22 2.36 -5.19 -7.93
CA LEU A 22 2.47 -5.13 -6.47
C LEU A 22 1.17 -4.66 -5.81
N VAL A 23 0.54 -3.60 -6.33
CA VAL A 23 -0.75 -3.13 -5.76
C VAL A 23 -1.87 -4.13 -5.92
N SER A 24 -1.91 -4.88 -7.02
CA SER A 24 -2.89 -5.96 -7.19
C SER A 24 -2.67 -7.07 -6.15
N VAL A 25 -1.42 -7.48 -5.93
CA VAL A 25 -1.07 -8.47 -4.89
C VAL A 25 -1.44 -7.94 -3.51
N GLY A 26 -1.07 -6.71 -3.17
CA GLY A 26 -1.40 -6.09 -1.89
C GLY A 26 -2.90 -5.94 -1.66
N THR A 27 -3.68 -5.65 -2.71
CA THR A 27 -5.15 -5.62 -2.65
C THR A 27 -5.72 -7.00 -2.36
N GLY A 28 -5.21 -8.05 -3.03
CA GLY A 28 -5.59 -9.44 -2.77
C GLY A 28 -5.29 -9.86 -1.32
N LEU A 29 -4.10 -9.54 -0.81
CA LEU A 29 -3.73 -9.81 0.58
C LEU A 29 -4.61 -9.05 1.58
N SER A 30 -4.97 -7.80 1.28
CA SER A 30 -5.87 -7.01 2.13
C SER A 30 -7.29 -7.59 2.16
N LEU A 31 -7.75 -8.16 1.04
CA LEU A 31 -9.03 -8.88 0.98
C LEU A 31 -9.02 -10.16 1.81
N LEU A 32 -7.93 -10.93 1.74
CA LEU A 32 -7.75 -12.12 2.58
C LEU A 32 -7.67 -11.76 4.07
N ALA A 33 -7.00 -10.66 4.40
CA ALA A 33 -6.95 -10.15 5.77
C ALA A 33 -8.36 -9.79 6.29
N LEU A 34 -9.15 -9.10 5.47
CA LEU A 34 -10.54 -8.77 5.79
C LEU A 34 -11.38 -10.02 6.03
N ALA A 35 -11.25 -11.04 5.18
CA ALA A 35 -11.96 -12.30 5.33
C ALA A 35 -11.57 -13.01 6.63
N ALA A 36 -10.27 -13.11 6.93
CA ALA A 36 -9.79 -13.73 8.16
C ALA A 36 -10.29 -12.98 9.41
N ALA A 37 -10.18 -11.65 9.45
CA ALA A 37 -10.68 -10.83 10.54
C ALA A 37 -12.20 -10.96 10.72
N LYS A 38 -12.96 -11.06 9.62
CA LYS A 38 -14.42 -11.22 9.70
C LYS A 38 -14.84 -12.59 10.24
N ILE A 39 -14.10 -13.65 9.90
CA ILE A 39 -14.37 -15.00 10.42
C ILE A 39 -14.00 -15.08 11.92
N ALA A 40 -12.95 -14.36 12.34
CA ALA A 40 -12.55 -14.26 13.75
C ALA A 40 -13.55 -13.45 14.61
N ASP A 41 -14.25 -12.48 13.99
CA ASP A 41 -15.25 -11.60 14.61
C ASP A 41 -16.53 -12.34 15.05
N GLN A 42 -16.44 -13.06 16.18
CA GLN A 42 -17.57 -13.76 16.79
C GLN A 42 -18.13 -12.98 18.01
N PRO A 43 -19.41 -12.56 17.98
CA PRO A 43 -20.05 -11.89 19.11
C PRO A 43 -20.08 -12.78 20.37
N GLY A 44 -19.95 -12.15 21.54
CA GLY A 44 -20.05 -12.85 22.83
C GLY A 44 -18.77 -13.57 23.28
N VAL A 45 -17.70 -13.51 22.48
CA VAL A 45 -16.38 -14.04 22.85
C VAL A 45 -15.51 -12.90 23.40
N GLU A 46 -14.71 -13.19 24.43
CA GLU A 46 -13.74 -12.24 25.01
C GLU A 46 -12.81 -11.66 23.92
N GLY A 47 -12.51 -10.36 23.99
CA GLY A 47 -11.77 -9.66 22.94
C GLY A 47 -12.59 -9.21 21.71
N TYR A 48 -13.92 -9.35 21.73
CA TYR A 48 -14.79 -8.92 20.62
C TYR A 48 -14.53 -7.48 20.15
N GLY A 49 -14.41 -6.51 21.06
CA GLY A 49 -14.17 -5.11 20.69
C GLY A 49 -12.88 -4.91 19.90
N PHE A 50 -11.81 -5.61 20.26
CA PHE A 50 -10.54 -5.57 19.52
C PHE A 50 -10.66 -6.24 18.15
N ARG A 51 -11.36 -7.38 18.05
CA ARG A 51 -11.61 -8.03 16.74
C ARG A 51 -12.44 -7.18 15.80
N LEU A 52 -13.46 -6.51 16.32
CA LEU A 52 -14.25 -5.56 15.55
C LEU A 52 -13.37 -4.42 15.01
N MET A 53 -12.45 -3.88 15.83
CA MET A 53 -11.50 -2.85 15.39
C MET A 53 -10.49 -3.39 14.35
N SER A 54 -10.00 -4.62 14.51
CA SER A 54 -9.18 -5.31 13.52
C SER A 54 -9.91 -5.45 12.17
N TRP A 55 -11.18 -5.84 12.21
CA TRP A 55 -12.03 -5.94 11.02
C TRP A 55 -12.24 -4.58 10.34
N ILE A 56 -12.57 -3.53 11.10
CA ILE A 56 -12.71 -2.17 10.57
C ILE A 56 -11.39 -1.70 9.94
N ALA A 57 -10.26 -1.93 10.61
CA ALA A 57 -8.94 -1.60 10.09
C ALA A 57 -8.64 -2.32 8.76
N ALA A 58 -9.01 -3.60 8.66
CA ALA A 58 -8.86 -4.38 7.43
C ALA A 58 -9.75 -3.84 6.28
N VAL A 59 -10.98 -3.37 6.57
CA VAL A 59 -11.84 -2.68 5.59
C VAL A 59 -11.15 -1.41 5.08
N VAL A 60 -10.67 -0.56 5.99
CA VAL A 60 -10.00 0.69 5.61
C VAL A 60 -8.75 0.41 4.79
N LEU A 61 -7.94 -0.58 5.18
CA LEU A 61 -6.76 -0.99 4.42
C LEU A 61 -7.13 -1.47 3.01
N LEU A 62 -8.16 -2.32 2.88
CA LEU A 62 -8.63 -2.79 1.58
C LEU A 62 -9.07 -1.63 0.67
N VAL A 63 -9.80 -0.65 1.22
CA VAL A 63 -10.18 0.56 0.49
C VAL A 63 -8.93 1.33 0.02
N CYS A 64 -7.95 1.54 0.88
CA CYS A 64 -6.70 2.22 0.52
C CYS A 64 -5.94 1.48 -0.59
N CYS A 65 -5.77 0.16 -0.46
CA CYS A 65 -5.14 -0.67 -1.48
C CYS A 65 -5.91 -0.65 -2.80
N GLY A 66 -7.25 -0.71 -2.73
CA GLY A 66 -8.13 -0.59 -3.89
C GLY A 66 -8.01 0.77 -4.60
N VAL A 67 -7.92 1.87 -3.86
CA VAL A 67 -7.68 3.22 -4.42
C VAL A 67 -6.32 3.28 -5.12
N ASN A 68 -5.26 2.75 -4.50
CA ASN A 68 -3.94 2.68 -5.13
C ASN A 68 -3.97 1.82 -6.40
N ALA A 69 -4.61 0.64 -6.35
CA ALA A 69 -4.78 -0.23 -7.50
C ALA A 69 -5.52 0.48 -8.63
N TRP A 70 -6.65 1.14 -8.34
CA TRP A 70 -7.40 1.91 -9.33
C TRP A 70 -6.55 3.04 -9.94
N CYS A 71 -5.84 3.81 -9.12
CA CYS A 71 -4.96 4.88 -9.60
C CYS A 71 -3.89 4.36 -10.56
N TRP A 72 -3.22 3.25 -10.23
CA TRP A 72 -2.21 2.63 -11.07
C TRP A 72 -2.78 2.07 -12.37
N HIS A 73 -3.88 1.32 -12.31
CA HIS A 73 -4.52 0.76 -13.50
C HIS A 73 -4.99 1.86 -14.44
N SER A 74 -5.63 2.90 -13.90
CA SER A 74 -6.14 4.02 -14.67
C SER A 74 -5.02 4.84 -15.30
N GLN A 75 -3.99 5.20 -14.52
CA GLN A 75 -2.90 6.03 -15.03
C GLN A 75 -2.00 5.28 -16.02
N LEU A 76 -1.72 3.99 -15.78
CA LEU A 76 -0.92 3.19 -16.72
C LEU A 76 -1.61 3.07 -18.08
N ARG A 77 -2.96 2.95 -18.11
CA ARG A 77 -3.73 2.96 -19.37
C ARG A 77 -3.56 4.28 -20.11
N GLN A 78 -3.59 5.40 -19.41
CA GLN A 78 -3.40 6.72 -20.03
C GLN A 78 -1.97 6.93 -20.54
N TRP A 79 -0.95 6.55 -19.77
CA TRP A 79 0.43 6.67 -20.24
C TRP A 79 0.69 5.81 -21.49
N ARG A 80 0.06 4.64 -21.59
CA ARG A 80 0.12 3.81 -22.81
C ARG A 80 -0.57 4.44 -24.02
N SER A 81 -1.59 5.28 -23.80
CA SER A 81 -2.26 6.03 -24.87
C SER A 81 -1.62 7.41 -25.12
N GLY A 82 -0.44 7.69 -24.53
CA GLY A 82 0.23 8.99 -24.66
C GLY A 82 -0.41 10.14 -23.89
N GLY A 83 -1.39 9.86 -23.03
CA GLY A 83 -2.09 10.86 -22.21
C GLY A 83 -1.55 10.95 -20.78
N ASP A 84 -1.80 12.08 -20.12
CA ASP A 84 -1.47 12.30 -18.70
C ASP A 84 -2.58 13.05 -17.93
N GLU A 85 -3.79 13.03 -18.47
CA GLU A 85 -4.95 13.72 -17.91
C GLU A 85 -5.22 13.27 -16.47
N GLY A 86 -5.55 14.19 -15.56
CA GLY A 86 -5.92 13.82 -14.20
C GLY A 86 -4.80 13.17 -13.35
N TYR A 87 -3.55 13.10 -13.84
CA TYR A 87 -2.42 12.52 -13.08
C TYR A 87 -2.28 13.15 -11.70
N GLN A 88 -2.35 14.49 -11.61
CA GLN A 88 -2.19 15.19 -10.32
C GLN A 88 -3.29 14.84 -9.31
N GLN A 89 -4.53 14.66 -9.78
CA GLN A 89 -5.65 14.26 -8.93
C GLN A 89 -5.46 12.83 -8.44
N ARG A 90 -5.16 11.87 -9.34
CA ARG A 90 -4.89 10.48 -8.96
C ARG A 90 -3.68 10.34 -8.05
N ARG A 91 -2.63 11.14 -8.27
CA ARG A 91 -1.45 11.18 -7.41
C ARG A 91 -1.81 11.64 -5.99
N ARG A 92 -2.61 12.70 -5.85
CA ARG A 92 -3.07 13.17 -4.53
C ARG A 92 -3.91 12.11 -3.81
N LEU A 93 -4.86 11.50 -4.51
CA LEU A 93 -5.70 10.43 -3.95
C LEU A 93 -4.87 9.24 -3.48
N SER A 94 -3.93 8.79 -4.30
CA SER A 94 -3.03 7.69 -3.97
C SER A 94 -2.10 8.03 -2.80
N LEU A 95 -1.64 9.28 -2.69
CA LEU A 95 -0.85 9.74 -1.55
C LEU A 95 -1.68 9.74 -0.25
N ILE A 96 -2.93 10.17 -0.30
CA ILE A 96 -3.84 10.14 0.86
C ILE A 96 -4.08 8.68 1.28
N ALA A 97 -4.42 7.80 0.33
CA ALA A 97 -4.61 6.38 0.59
C ALA A 97 -3.37 5.72 1.19
N HIS A 98 -2.18 6.08 0.71
CA HIS A 98 -0.91 5.65 1.26
C HIS A 98 -0.74 6.05 2.74
N LEU A 99 -0.96 7.32 3.07
CA LEU A 99 -0.83 7.82 4.44
C LEU A 99 -1.86 7.16 5.38
N VAL A 100 -3.11 7.05 4.94
CA VAL A 100 -4.19 6.42 5.72
C VAL A 100 -3.90 4.92 5.94
N SER A 101 -3.29 4.24 4.96
CA SER A 101 -2.95 2.81 5.09
C SER A 101 -2.01 2.50 6.25
N TYR A 102 -1.11 3.42 6.62
CA TYR A 102 -0.24 3.24 7.80
C TYR A 102 -1.03 3.23 9.09
N ALA A 103 -1.93 4.21 9.27
CA ALA A 103 -2.77 4.28 10.45
C ALA A 103 -3.68 3.04 10.55
N ALA A 104 -4.28 2.63 9.43
CA ALA A 104 -5.11 1.44 9.37
C ALA A 104 -4.34 0.18 9.79
N VAL A 105 -3.13 -0.04 9.26
CA VAL A 105 -2.32 -1.21 9.63
C VAL A 105 -1.87 -1.16 11.08
N LEU A 106 -1.44 -0.01 11.60
CA LEU A 106 -1.05 0.09 13.01
C LEU A 106 -2.23 -0.27 13.93
N VAL A 107 -3.40 0.33 13.71
CA VAL A 107 -4.61 0.02 14.49
C VAL A 107 -4.98 -1.44 14.36
N GLY A 108 -4.96 -1.98 13.14
CA GLY A 108 -5.26 -3.39 12.88
C GLY A 108 -4.28 -4.34 13.57
N MET A 109 -2.98 -4.00 13.59
CA MET A 109 -1.95 -4.82 14.22
C MET A 109 -2.17 -4.93 15.73
N PHE A 110 -2.32 -3.79 16.41
CA PHE A 110 -2.58 -3.79 17.86
C PHE A 110 -3.87 -4.52 18.18
N SER A 111 -4.93 -4.23 17.43
CA SER A 111 -6.25 -4.83 17.66
C SER A 111 -6.25 -6.35 17.43
N ALA A 112 -5.55 -6.84 16.41
CA ALA A 112 -5.43 -8.27 16.13
C ALA A 112 -4.59 -9.00 17.19
N ILE A 113 -3.50 -8.40 17.67
CA ILE A 113 -2.66 -9.00 18.73
C ILE A 113 -3.46 -9.09 20.04
N GLU A 114 -4.10 -8.01 20.46
CA GLU A 114 -4.93 -7.99 21.69
C GLU A 114 -6.14 -8.93 21.56
N GLY A 115 -6.82 -8.91 20.41
CA GLY A 115 -7.93 -9.84 20.12
C GLY A 115 -7.49 -11.30 20.20
N SER A 116 -6.31 -11.61 19.66
CA SER A 116 -5.72 -12.95 19.69
C SER A 116 -5.30 -13.39 21.09
N ALA A 117 -4.71 -12.48 21.88
CA ALA A 117 -4.30 -12.75 23.25
C ALA A 117 -5.52 -13.07 24.14
N LEU A 118 -6.59 -12.27 24.03
CA LEU A 118 -7.82 -12.45 24.80
C LEU A 118 -8.63 -13.68 24.37
N ALA A 119 -8.63 -14.02 23.09
CA ALA A 119 -9.24 -15.27 22.60
C ALA A 119 -8.39 -16.51 22.93
N GLY A 120 -7.13 -16.32 23.33
CA GLY A 120 -6.10 -17.35 23.42
C GLY A 120 -5.49 -17.66 22.06
N PHE A 121 -4.15 -17.57 21.96
CA PHE A 121 -3.41 -17.75 20.71
C PHE A 121 -3.64 -19.10 20.02
N ALA A 122 -3.91 -20.17 20.79
CA ALA A 122 -4.17 -21.50 20.25
C ALA A 122 -5.63 -21.70 19.79
N SER A 123 -6.52 -20.75 20.06
CA SER A 123 -7.90 -20.82 19.57
C SER A 123 -7.97 -20.56 18.07
N GLY A 124 -9.02 -21.06 17.42
CA GLY A 124 -9.27 -20.78 16.01
C GLY A 124 -9.41 -19.28 15.73
N ALA A 125 -10.12 -18.55 16.60
CA ALA A 125 -10.28 -17.11 16.47
C ALA A 125 -8.94 -16.36 16.64
N GLY A 126 -8.17 -16.71 17.67
CA GLY A 126 -6.85 -16.09 17.89
C GLY A 126 -5.86 -16.39 16.77
N THR A 127 -5.90 -17.61 16.20
CA THR A 127 -5.10 -17.97 15.02
C THR A 127 -5.50 -17.14 13.80
N LEU A 128 -6.80 -16.97 13.54
CA LEU A 128 -7.29 -16.16 12.42
C LEU A 128 -6.95 -14.68 12.56
N ASP A 129 -7.00 -14.13 13.77
CA ASP A 129 -6.52 -12.76 14.04
C ASP A 129 -5.01 -12.64 13.78
N GLY A 130 -4.22 -13.62 14.19
CA GLY A 130 -2.78 -13.67 13.88
C GLY A 130 -2.50 -13.73 12.37
N ILE A 131 -3.31 -14.50 11.61
CA ILE A 131 -3.24 -14.53 10.15
C ILE A 131 -3.64 -13.17 9.56
N ALA A 132 -4.73 -12.57 10.03
CA ALA A 132 -5.18 -11.26 9.58
C ALA A 132 -4.11 -10.19 9.81
N PHE A 133 -3.46 -10.20 10.98
CA PHE A 133 -2.32 -9.36 11.33
C PHE A 133 -1.20 -9.46 10.27
N ILE A 134 -0.73 -10.67 9.96
CA ILE A 134 0.33 -10.89 8.96
C ILE A 134 -0.11 -10.39 7.59
N LEU A 135 -1.33 -10.73 7.17
CA LEU A 135 -1.86 -10.35 5.87
C LEU A 135 -2.05 -8.83 5.72
N MET A 136 -2.46 -8.12 6.77
CA MET A 136 -2.56 -6.65 6.77
C MET A 136 -1.19 -6.00 6.56
N ILE A 137 -0.14 -6.49 7.24
CA ILE A 137 1.23 -5.99 7.06
C ILE A 137 1.66 -6.14 5.60
N PHE A 138 1.56 -7.34 5.04
CA PHE A 138 1.97 -7.57 3.66
C PHE A 138 1.06 -6.86 2.65
N GLY A 139 -0.25 -6.76 2.93
CA GLY A 139 -1.19 -5.96 2.14
C GLY A 139 -0.77 -4.50 2.05
N GLN A 140 -0.32 -3.92 3.16
CA GLN A 140 0.19 -2.55 3.19
C GLN A 140 1.54 -2.43 2.49
N ILE A 141 2.47 -3.35 2.72
CA ILE A 141 3.79 -3.33 2.06
C ILE A 141 3.62 -3.41 0.54
N PHE A 142 2.79 -4.34 0.04
CA PHE A 142 2.63 -4.54 -1.40
C PHE A 142 1.62 -3.57 -2.06
N GLY A 143 0.61 -3.10 -1.33
CA GLY A 143 -0.46 -2.25 -1.88
C GLY A 143 -0.47 -0.83 -1.34
N GLY A 144 -0.43 -0.68 -0.02
CA GLY A 144 -0.46 0.62 0.65
C GLY A 144 0.75 1.51 0.36
N THR A 145 1.96 0.94 0.28
CA THR A 145 3.20 1.73 0.07
C THR A 145 3.45 2.17 -1.37
N GLN A 146 2.77 1.56 -2.33
CA GLN A 146 2.99 1.79 -3.75
C GLN A 146 2.12 2.97 -4.23
N TYR A 147 2.35 4.16 -3.71
CA TYR A 147 1.61 5.34 -4.17
C TYR A 147 2.00 5.75 -5.61
N LEU A 148 1.07 6.36 -6.33
CA LEU A 148 1.25 6.75 -7.73
C LEU A 148 2.33 7.83 -7.90
N ARG A 149 3.32 7.55 -8.75
CA ARG A 149 4.41 8.46 -9.12
C ARG A 149 4.93 8.08 -10.51
N ARG A 150 5.65 8.98 -11.20
CA ARG A 150 6.14 8.77 -12.58
C ARG A 150 7.44 7.97 -12.70
N SER A 151 8.22 7.90 -11.62
CA SER A 151 9.50 7.21 -11.61
C SER A 151 9.71 6.48 -10.29
N GLY A 152 10.70 5.58 -10.28
CA GLY A 152 11.13 4.77 -9.13
C GLY A 152 11.28 5.52 -7.80
N PRO A 153 11.49 4.78 -6.69
CA PRO A 153 11.51 5.35 -5.34
C PRO A 153 12.37 6.61 -5.29
N PRO A 154 11.97 7.63 -4.49
CA PRO A 154 12.77 8.84 -4.30
C PRO A 154 14.20 8.38 -4.08
N GLY A 155 15.11 8.87 -4.94
CA GLY A 155 16.42 8.26 -5.12
C GLY A 155 17.00 7.87 -3.78
N THR A 156 17.02 6.57 -3.50
CA THR A 156 17.76 6.08 -2.35
C THR A 156 19.18 6.59 -2.51
N VAL A 157 19.91 6.82 -1.42
CA VAL A 157 21.31 7.29 -1.48
C VAL A 157 22.13 6.56 -2.58
N PRO A 158 22.00 5.24 -2.80
CA PRO A 158 22.63 4.54 -3.92
C PRO A 158 22.24 5.03 -5.33
N THR A 159 21.00 5.41 -5.55
CA THR A 159 20.51 5.91 -6.85
C THR A 159 21.01 7.32 -7.13
N TYR A 160 21.07 8.17 -6.09
CA TYR A 160 21.71 9.48 -6.18
C TYR A 160 23.21 9.34 -6.45
N LEU A 161 23.90 8.43 -5.75
CA LEU A 161 25.31 8.12 -5.98
C LEU A 161 25.58 7.57 -7.39
N ARG A 162 24.71 6.70 -7.92
CA ARG A 162 24.83 6.21 -9.31
C ARG A 162 24.68 7.34 -10.32
N ARG A 163 23.71 8.25 -10.13
CA ARG A 163 23.53 9.43 -10.99
C ARG A 163 24.69 10.41 -10.89
N LEU A 164 25.22 10.62 -9.68
CA LEU A 164 26.38 11.47 -9.44
C LEU A 164 27.62 10.89 -10.12
N ASN A 165 27.88 9.59 -9.96
CA ASN A 165 29.03 8.92 -10.56
C ASN A 165 28.96 8.96 -12.10
N ALA A 166 27.79 8.68 -12.69
CA ALA A 166 27.60 8.80 -14.13
C ALA A 166 27.87 10.23 -14.65
N LYS A 167 27.45 11.25 -13.89
CA LYS A 167 27.69 12.66 -14.24
C LYS A 167 29.18 13.02 -14.13
N VAL A 168 29.88 12.54 -13.10
CA VAL A 168 31.33 12.72 -12.93
C VAL A 168 32.08 12.05 -14.08
N GLN A 169 31.69 10.86 -14.50
CA GLN A 169 32.30 10.16 -15.64
C GLN A 169 32.09 10.89 -16.97
N SER A 170 30.92 11.50 -17.18
CA SER A 170 30.65 12.29 -18.41
C SER A 170 31.42 13.62 -18.51
N LEU A 171 32.02 14.07 -17.40
CA LEU A 171 32.82 15.30 -17.34
C LEU A 171 34.33 15.02 -17.45
N ARG A 172 34.73 13.75 -17.54
CA ARG A 172 36.10 13.31 -17.83
C ARG A 172 36.20 12.94 -19.30
#